data_AF-A0A6A6HLH1-F1
#
_entry.id   AF-A0A6A6HLH1-F1
#
_cell.length_a   1.000
_cell.length_b   1.000
_cell.length_c   1.000
_cell.angle_alpha   90.00
_cell.angle_beta   90.00
_cell.angle_gamma   90.00
#
_symmetry.space_group_name_H-M   'P 1'
#
loop_
_entity.id
_entity.type
_entity.pdbx_description
1 polymer ?
#
loop_
_entity_poly.entity_id
_entity_poly.type
_entity_poly.pdbx_seq_one_letter_code
_entity_poly.pdbx_strand_id
1 'polypeptide(L)'
;MKPFFSALNAYACIVISVFAIVILSIIGALFDTKSETMVGSTENVDPNDAPKVAAAVFGAVGVYAIFLVFCASQAWLNHRESRRGAIALS
;
A
#
# COMPACT_ATOMS: atom_id res chain seq x y z
N MET A 1 -18.53 -1.05 17.62
CA MET A 1 -18.05 0.35 17.58
C MET A 1 -18.34 0.83 16.17
N LYS A 2 -18.97 2.00 16.02
CA LYS A 2 -19.32 2.50 14.67
C LYS A 2 -18.01 2.70 13.87
N PRO A 3 -17.86 2.09 12.68
CA PRO A 3 -16.66 2.28 11.88
C PRO A 3 -16.57 3.75 11.44
N PHE A 4 -15.35 4.31 11.47
CA PHE A 4 -15.10 5.72 11.10
C PHE A 4 -15.21 5.96 9.59
N PHE A 5 -15.01 4.92 8.77
CA PHE A 5 -15.15 4.96 7.31
C PHE A 5 -16.20 3.95 6.84
N SER A 6 -16.91 4.30 5.77
CA SER A 6 -17.89 3.40 5.12
C SER A 6 -17.21 2.12 4.62
N ALA A 7 -17.93 0.99 4.68
CA ALA A 7 -17.48 -0.33 4.23
C ALA A 7 -16.84 -0.32 2.82
N LEU A 8 -17.41 0.50 1.92
CA LEU A 8 -16.92 0.67 0.55
C LEU A 8 -15.56 1.37 0.48
N ASN A 9 -15.31 2.38 1.32
CA ASN A 9 -14.01 3.06 1.37
C ASN A 9 -12.92 2.18 2.00
N ALA A 10 -13.27 1.36 3.00
CA ALA A 10 -12.32 0.42 3.61
C ALA A 10 -11.84 -0.63 2.58
N TYR A 11 -12.75 -1.13 1.73
CA TYR A 11 -12.39 -2.07 0.67
C TYR A 11 -11.49 -1.43 -0.40
N ALA A 12 -11.83 -0.22 -0.86
CA ALA A 12 -10.98 0.51 -1.82
C ALA A 12 -9.57 0.76 -1.27
N CYS A 13 -9.44 1.14 0.02
CA CYS A 13 -8.16 1.30 0.69
C CYS A 13 -7.31 0.02 0.68
N ILE A 14 -7.92 -1.14 0.95
CA ILE A 14 -7.21 -2.43 0.94
C ILE A 14 -6.69 -2.73 -0.47
N VAL A 15 -7.52 -2.60 -1.49
CA VAL A 15 -7.14 -2.88 -2.89
C VAL A 15 -5.99 -1.99 -3.33
N ILE A 16 -6.06 -0.68 -3.07
CA ILE A 16 -5.01 0.27 -3.43
C ILE A 16 -3.72 -0.01 -2.65
N SER A 17 -3.81 -0.34 -1.35
CA SER A 17 -2.64 -0.65 -0.52
C SER A 17 -1.92 -1.92 -1.00
N VAL A 18 -2.67 -2.96 -1.37
CA VAL A 18 -2.09 -4.20 -1.93
C VAL A 18 -1.39 -3.91 -3.26
N PHE A 19 -2.04 -3.19 -4.17
CA PHE A 19 -1.45 -2.83 -5.46
C PHE A 19 -0.18 -1.98 -5.30
N ALA A 20 -0.22 -1.00 -4.39
CA ALA A 20 0.93 -0.14 -4.11
C ALA A 20 2.11 -0.96 -3.57
N ILE A 21 1.89 -1.87 -2.62
CA ILE A 21 2.95 -2.74 -2.09
C ILE A 21 3.58 -3.60 -3.19
N VAL A 22 2.77 -4.22 -4.05
CA VAL A 22 3.27 -5.08 -5.15
C VAL A 22 4.09 -4.28 -6.15
N ILE A 23 3.58 -3.13 -6.62
CA ILE A 23 4.29 -2.32 -7.62
C ILE A 23 5.57 -1.72 -7.03
N LEU A 24 5.51 -1.15 -5.83
CA LEU A 24 6.66 -0.51 -5.19
C LEU A 24 7.73 -1.53 -4.77
N SER A 25 7.36 -2.76 -4.40
CA SER A 25 8.33 -3.81 -4.11
C SER A 25 9.09 -4.27 -5.36
N ILE A 26 8.41 -4.40 -6.50
CA ILE A 26 9.06 -4.71 -7.79
C ILE A 26 10.00 -3.56 -8.20
N ILE A 27 9.52 -2.32 -8.11
CA ILE A 27 10.34 -1.13 -8.45
C ILE A 27 11.55 -1.03 -7.50
N GLY A 28 11.35 -1.22 -6.18
CA GLY A 28 12.44 -1.17 -5.19
C GLY A 28 13.50 -2.23 -5.45
N ALA A 29 13.10 -3.47 -5.76
CA ALA A 29 14.03 -4.53 -6.14
C ALA A 29 14.79 -4.20 -7.43
N LEU A 30 14.13 -3.55 -8.39
CA LEU A 30 14.73 -3.21 -9.68
C LEU A 30 15.71 -2.03 -9.57
N PHE A 31 15.44 -1.06 -8.69
CA PHE A 31 16.38 -0.01 -8.29
C PHE A 31 17.61 -0.56 -7.55
N ASP A 32 17.45 -1.62 -6.75
CA ASP A 32 18.56 -2.29 -6.06
C ASP A 32 19.49 -3.02 -7.03
N THR A 33 18.93 -3.63 -8.09
CA THR A 33 19.72 -4.32 -9.12
C THR A 33 20.50 -3.39 -10.07
N LYS A 34 20.46 -2.06 -9.89
CA LYS A 34 21.24 -1.08 -10.68
C LYS A 34 21.12 -1.24 -12.21
N SER A 35 19.99 -1.73 -12.70
CA SER A 35 19.79 -1.86 -14.14
C SER A 35 19.63 -0.49 -14.78
N GLU A 36 20.56 -0.13 -15.67
CA GLU A 36 20.65 1.13 -16.45
C GLU A 36 19.32 1.57 -17.09
N THR A 37 18.40 0.63 -17.31
CA THR A 37 17.05 0.84 -17.83
C THR A 37 16.10 1.59 -16.88
N MET A 38 16.32 1.60 -15.55
CA MET A 38 15.46 2.32 -14.59
C MET A 38 16.02 3.67 -14.15
N VAL A 39 17.35 3.81 -14.20
CA VAL A 39 18.06 5.09 -14.02
C VAL A 39 18.23 5.81 -15.38
N GLY A 40 17.64 5.21 -16.43
CA GLY A 40 17.67 5.55 -17.85
C GLY A 40 18.52 6.75 -18.21
N SER A 41 19.69 6.52 -18.82
CA SER A 41 20.63 7.52 -19.39
C SER A 41 20.32 8.96 -18.99
N THR A 42 20.36 9.25 -17.69
CA THR A 42 20.17 10.61 -17.25
C THR A 42 21.56 11.22 -17.28
N GLU A 43 21.89 11.79 -18.43
CA GLU A 43 23.07 12.61 -18.73
C GLU A 43 23.38 13.67 -17.64
N ASN A 44 22.47 13.88 -16.67
CA ASN A 44 22.53 14.92 -15.64
C ASN A 44 22.14 14.46 -14.21
N VAL A 45 21.98 13.16 -13.91
CA VAL A 45 21.64 12.68 -12.54
C VAL A 45 22.73 11.75 -12.01
N ASP A 46 23.32 12.16 -10.90
CA ASP A 46 24.40 11.44 -10.23
C ASP A 46 23.97 10.00 -9.89
N PRO A 47 24.76 8.97 -10.26
CA PRO A 47 24.45 7.56 -10.00
C PRO A 47 24.39 7.21 -8.50
N ASN A 48 24.75 8.17 -7.63
CA ASN A 48 24.66 8.09 -6.17
C ASN A 48 23.23 8.29 -5.62
N ASP A 49 22.27 8.73 -6.44
CA ASP A 49 20.89 8.97 -5.98
C ASP A 49 19.98 7.74 -6.12
N ALA A 50 20.34 6.77 -6.96
CA ALA A 50 19.63 5.48 -7.07
C ALA A 50 19.42 4.76 -5.73
N PRO A 51 20.43 4.61 -4.83
CA PRO A 51 20.21 3.99 -3.52
C PRO A 51 19.33 4.84 -2.59
N LYS A 52 19.32 6.17 -2.73
CA LYS A 52 18.44 7.05 -1.94
C LYS A 52 16.98 6.90 -2.36
N VAL A 53 16.73 6.79 -3.68
CA VAL A 53 15.40 6.55 -4.22
C VAL A 53 14.89 5.16 -3.82
N ALA A 54 15.75 4.12 -3.88
CA ALA A 54 15.40 2.79 -3.39
C ALA A 54 14.98 2.82 -1.91
N ALA A 55 15.74 3.50 -1.04
CA ALA A 55 15.41 3.65 0.37
C ALA A 55 14.05 4.36 0.58
N ALA A 56 13.75 5.40 -0.19
CA ALA A 56 12.47 6.08 -0.14
C ALA A 56 11.29 5.18 -0.58
N VAL A 57 11.48 4.38 -1.64
CA VAL A 57 10.49 3.43 -2.14
C VAL A 57 10.22 2.32 -1.12
N PHE A 58 11.26 1.77 -0.50
CA PHE A 58 11.09 0.81 0.61
C PHE A 58 10.38 1.43 1.82
N GLY A 59 10.65 2.69 2.13
CA GLY A 59 9.90 3.45 3.13
C GLY A 59 8.41 3.55 2.79
N ALA A 60 8.08 3.84 1.53
CA ALA A 60 6.69 3.91 1.06
C ALA A 60 5.96 2.57 1.19
N VAL A 61 6.62 1.44 0.87
CA VAL A 61 6.06 0.09 1.08
C VAL A 61 5.66 -0.12 2.54
N GLY A 62 6.49 0.31 3.49
CA GLY A 62 6.19 0.24 4.92
C GLY A 62 4.94 1.04 5.30
N VAL A 63 4.77 2.26 4.75
CA VAL A 63 3.59 3.09 4.98
C VAL A 63 2.32 2.42 4.44
N TYR A 64 2.35 1.88 3.22
CA TYR A 64 1.19 1.17 2.66
C TYR A 64 0.86 -0.12 3.42
N ALA A 65 1.85 -0.81 3.99
CA ALA A 65 1.60 -1.96 4.86
C ALA A 65 0.84 -1.57 6.14
N ILE A 66 1.17 -0.42 6.74
CA ILE A 66 0.43 0.10 7.91
C ILE A 66 -1.01 0.45 7.52
N PHE A 67 -1.22 1.12 6.38
CA PHE A 67 -2.55 1.41 5.86
C PHE A 67 -3.37 0.14 5.60
N LEU A 68 -2.75 -0.91 5.07
CA LEU A 68 -3.39 -2.20 4.86
C LEU A 68 -3.88 -2.78 6.18
N VAL A 69 -3.05 -2.83 7.23
CA VAL A 69 -3.43 -3.35 8.55
C VAL A 69 -4.59 -2.54 9.16
N PHE A 70 -4.54 -1.21 9.04
CA PHE A 70 -5.59 -0.34 9.55
C PHE A 70 -6.92 -0.53 8.80
N CYS A 71 -6.88 -0.52 7.46
CA CYS A 71 -8.07 -0.72 6.63
C CYS A 71 -8.64 -2.14 6.74
N ALA A 72 -7.78 -3.17 6.88
CA ALA A 72 -8.19 -4.55 7.15
C ALA A 72 -8.87 -4.69 8.52
N SER A 73 -8.34 -4.04 9.56
CA SER A 73 -8.96 -4.02 10.89
C SER A 73 -10.36 -3.41 10.84
N GLN A 74 -10.54 -2.31 10.09
CA GLN A 74 -11.85 -1.69 9.89
C GLN A 74 -12.80 -2.53 9.05
N ALA A 75 -12.32 -3.16 7.98
CA ALA A 75 -13.11 -4.09 7.17
C ALA A 75 -13.56 -5.31 7.98
N TRP A 76 -12.71 -5.83 8.86
CA TRP A 76 -13.04 -6.93 9.76
C TRP A 76 -14.10 -6.54 10.79
N LEU A 77 -13.99 -5.36 11.40
CA LEU A 77 -15.02 -4.83 12.29
C LEU A 77 -16.34 -4.61 11.56
N ASN A 78 -16.31 -4.07 10.34
CA ASN A 78 -17.52 -3.90 9.52
C ASN A 78 -18.14 -5.26 9.15
N HIS A 79 -17.34 -6.25 8.78
CA HIS A 79 -17.83 -7.62 8.56
C HIS A 79 -18.45 -8.22 9.83
N ARG A 80 -17.86 -7.96 11.01
CA ARG A 80 -18.38 -8.45 12.30
C ARG A 80 -19.69 -7.76 12.69
N GLU A 81 -19.81 -6.46 12.45
CA GLU A 81 -21.04 -5.68 12.66
C GLU A 81 -22.13 -6.16 11.68
N SER A 82 -21.84 -6.40 10.40
CA SER A 82 -22.80 -6.98 9.44
C SER A 82 -23.33 -8.35 9.88
N ARG A 83 -22.50 -9.20 10.50
CA ARG A 83 -22.96 -10.50 11.06
C ARG A 83 -23.82 -10.34 12.32
N ARG A 84 -23.67 -9.25 13.08
CA ARG A 84 -24.48 -8.95 14.27
C ARG A 84 -25.76 -8.18 13.95
N GLY A 85 -25.77 -7.42 12.86
CA GLY A 85 -26.92 -6.63 12.38
C GLY A 85 -27.88 -7.39 11.46
N ALA A 86 -27.48 -8.52 10.87
CA ALA A 86 -28.37 -9.34 10.03
C ALA A 86 -29.51 -10.07 10.79
N ILE A 87 -29.64 -9.86 12.11
CA ILE A 87 -30.78 -10.34 12.93
C ILE A 87 -31.73 -9.18 13.29
N ALA A 88 -31.43 -7.93 12.92
CA ALA A 88 -32.32 -6.79 13.15
C ALA A 88 -32.80 -6.21 11.81
N LEU A 89 -34.12 -6.32 11.60
CA LEU A 89 -34.94 -5.87 10.46
C LEU A 89 -34.90 -6.73 9.18
N SER A 90 -35.63 -7.84 9.22
CA SER A 90 -36.72 -8.05 8.26
C SER A 90 -38.05 -8.08 9.00
#